data_AF-A0A4R5VQ80-F1
#
_entry.id   AF-A0A4R5VQ80-F1
#
_cell.length_a   1.000
_cell.length_b   1.000
_cell.length_c   1.000
_cell.angle_alpha   90.00
_cell.angle_beta   90.00
_cell.angle_gamma   90.00
#
_symmetry.space_group_name_H-M   'P 1'
#
loop_
_entity.id
_entity.type
_entity.pdbx_description
1 polymer ?
#
loop_
_entity_poly.entity_id
_entity_poly.type
_entity_poly.pdbx_seq_one_letter_code
_entity_poly.pdbx_strand_id
1 'polypeptide(L)'
;MGKLFKLVMLLIGAFVLIFIIVGVVNGIPHILDEKNAPQQSEKALPGKADYDQIRVGDVKTGEGGMTKAEVEKILGKPTDQTQGQSGKLKMEVYTYAASAGPNSILVTFIHGHVSGKTQTGLE
;
A
#
# COMPACT_ATOMS: atom_id res chain seq x y z
N MET A 1 7.97 30.00 25.94
CA MET A 1 8.44 29.21 24.78
C MET A 1 9.68 29.88 24.19
N GLY A 2 10.83 29.20 24.27
CA GLY A 2 12.14 29.79 24.03
C GLY A 2 12.39 30.17 22.57
N LYS A 3 13.32 31.11 22.36
CA LYS A 3 13.75 31.63 21.04
C LYS A 3 14.11 30.52 20.03
N LEU A 4 14.49 29.34 20.53
CA LEU A 4 14.77 28.13 19.74
C LEU A 4 13.53 27.59 19.00
N PHE A 5 12.34 27.64 19.61
CA PHE A 5 11.10 27.16 18.99
C PHE A 5 10.68 28.03 17.80
N LYS A 6 10.90 29.35 17.91
CA LYS A 6 10.64 30.29 16.80
C LYS A 6 11.59 30.07 15.63
N LEU A 7 12.84 29.70 15.90
CA LEU A 7 13.85 29.44 14.87
C LEU A 7 13.58 28.13 14.12
N VAL A 8 13.16 27.07 14.82
CA VAL A 8 12.73 25.80 14.21
C VAL A 8 11.45 25.99 13.38
N MET A 9 10.47 26.75 13.89
CA MET A 9 9.24 27.00 13.14
C MET A 9 9.49 27.85 11.88
N LEU A 10 10.44 28.80 11.93
CA LEU A 10 10.85 29.59 10.77
C LEU A 10 11.53 28.73 9.69
N LEU A 11 12.38 27.77 10.10
CA LEU A 11 13.03 26.83 9.19
C LEU A 11 12.01 25.89 8.52
N ILE A 12 11.05 25.36 9.27
CA ILE A 12 9.98 24.50 8.72
C ILE A 12 9.12 25.27 7.71
N GLY A 13 8.74 26.52 8.02
CA GLY A 13 7.97 27.37 7.11
C GLY A 13 8.71 27.65 5.80
N ALA A 14 10.02 27.92 5.85
CA ALA A 14 10.84 28.15 4.67
C ALA A 14 10.98 26.89 3.79
N PHE A 15 11.14 25.70 4.40
CA PHE A 15 11.23 24.44 3.65
C PHE A 15 9.93 24.10 2.93
N VAL A 16 8.77 24.28 3.57
CA VAL A 16 7.45 24.05 2.92
C VAL A 16 7.26 24.96 1.71
N LEU A 17 7.70 26.23 1.81
CA LEU A 17 7.59 27.20 0.72
C LEU A 17 8.48 26.85 -0.49
N ILE A 18 9.68 26.32 -0.25
CA ILE A 18 10.59 25.86 -1.30
C ILE A 18 9.99 24.66 -2.07
N PHE A 19 9.35 23.70 -1.37
CA PHE A 19 8.69 22.57 -2.03
C PHE A 19 7.49 23.00 -2.89
N ILE A 20 6.75 24.04 -2.48
CA ILE A 20 5.66 24.61 -3.30
C ILE A 20 6.22 25.26 -4.57
N ILE A 21 7.30 26.05 -4.47
CA ILE A 21 7.87 26.75 -5.64
C ILE A 21 8.51 25.78 -6.64
N VAL A 22 9.27 24.77 -6.16
CA VAL A 22 9.87 23.75 -7.05
C VAL A 22 8.80 22.86 -7.70
N GLY A 23 7.68 22.60 -7.01
CA GLY A 23 6.54 21.89 -7.58
C GLY A 23 5.79 22.65 -8.69
N VAL A 24 5.83 23.99 -8.68
CA VAL A 24 5.09 24.84 -9.63
C VAL A 24 5.85 25.03 -10.96
N VAL A 25 7.19 25.01 -10.99
CA VAL A 25 7.96 25.21 -12.23
C VAL A 25 7.93 23.98 -13.15
N ASN A 26 7.65 22.78 -12.61
CA ASN A 26 7.61 21.53 -13.38
C ASN A 26 6.20 20.98 -13.66
N GLY A 27 5.14 21.78 -13.53
CA GLY A 27 3.82 21.32 -13.95
C GLY A 27 2.67 22.24 -13.61
N ILE A 28 2.41 23.23 -14.46
CA ILE A 28 1.05 23.74 -14.64
C ILE A 28 0.62 23.39 -16.06
N PRO A 29 -0.31 22.46 -16.28
CA PRO A 29 -1.25 22.59 -17.37
C PRO A 29 -2.49 23.34 -16.86
N HIS A 30 -2.74 24.44 -17.54
CA HIS A 30 -4.00 25.16 -17.73
C HIS A 30 -5.27 24.41 -17.23
N ILE A 31 -5.93 24.99 -16.23
CA ILE A 31 -7.29 24.63 -15.81
C ILE A 31 -8.25 25.59 -16.53
N LEU A 32 -8.68 25.27 -17.74
CA LEU A 32 -9.88 25.86 -18.39
C LEU A 32 -10.28 24.93 -19.55
N ASP A 33 -11.02 23.86 -19.24
CA ASP A 33 -12.07 23.28 -20.09
C ASP A 33 -12.81 22.21 -19.28
N GLU A 34 -14.14 22.22 -19.36
CA GLU A 34 -15.02 21.19 -18.78
C GLU A 34 -14.67 19.79 -19.30
N LYS A 35 -15.01 18.78 -18.46
CA LYS A 35 -14.83 17.32 -18.59
C LYS A 35 -13.52 16.74 -18.03
N ASN A 36 -13.72 15.82 -17.10
CA ASN A 36 -12.76 14.86 -16.55
C ASN A 36 -11.76 15.47 -15.57
N ALA A 37 -12.20 15.66 -14.32
CA ALA A 37 -11.28 15.45 -13.21
C ALA A 37 -10.56 14.11 -13.45
N PRO A 38 -9.22 14.01 -13.31
CA PRO A 38 -8.59 12.71 -13.29
C PRO A 38 -9.12 12.03 -12.04
N GLN A 39 -10.14 11.19 -12.21
CA GLN A 39 -10.53 10.21 -11.22
C GLN A 39 -9.23 9.53 -10.84
N GLN A 40 -8.80 9.75 -9.61
CA GLN A 40 -7.80 8.91 -8.97
C GLN A 40 -8.34 7.50 -9.15
N SER A 41 -7.79 6.80 -10.15
CA SER A 41 -8.31 5.53 -10.64
C SER A 41 -8.61 4.68 -9.42
N GLU A 42 -9.89 4.36 -9.20
CA GLU A 42 -10.28 3.34 -8.24
C GLU A 42 -9.41 2.15 -8.58
N LYS A 43 -8.50 1.80 -7.67
CA LYS A 43 -7.52 0.76 -7.95
C LYS A 43 -8.34 -0.48 -8.33
N ALA A 44 -8.24 -0.88 -9.60
CA ALA A 44 -8.96 -2.03 -10.10
C ALA A 44 -8.72 -3.18 -9.12
N LEU A 45 -9.80 -3.83 -8.73
CA LEU A 45 -9.78 -5.04 -7.90
C LEU A 45 -8.59 -5.93 -8.30
N PRO A 46 -7.78 -6.42 -7.35
CA PRO A 46 -6.73 -7.36 -7.70
C PRO A 46 -7.36 -8.58 -8.37
N GLY A 47 -6.96 -8.83 -9.61
CA GLY A 47 -7.55 -9.86 -10.45
C GLY A 47 -6.89 -11.22 -10.23
N LYS A 48 -7.43 -12.25 -10.89
CA LYS A 48 -6.83 -13.59 -10.87
C LYS A 48 -5.36 -13.61 -11.34
N ALA A 49 -5.03 -12.77 -12.33
CA ALA A 49 -3.64 -12.62 -12.80
C ALA A 49 -2.70 -12.05 -11.72
N ASP A 50 -3.18 -11.16 -10.86
CA ASP A 50 -2.42 -10.59 -9.75
C ASP A 50 -2.26 -11.61 -8.62
N TYR A 51 -3.32 -12.38 -8.35
CA TYR A 51 -3.28 -13.51 -7.42
C TYR A 51 -2.21 -14.52 -7.84
N ASP A 52 -2.17 -14.90 -9.13
CA ASP A 52 -1.26 -15.93 -9.65
C ASP A 52 0.21 -15.52 -9.57
N GLN A 53 0.52 -14.21 -9.60
CA GLN A 53 1.88 -13.69 -9.44
C GLN A 53 2.45 -13.87 -8.02
N ILE A 54 1.60 -14.02 -7.00
CA ILE A 54 2.05 -14.13 -5.61
C ILE A 54 2.72 -15.50 -5.39
N ARG A 55 4.04 -15.49 -5.13
CA ARG A 55 4.80 -16.70 -4.81
C ARG A 55 4.67 -17.04 -3.32
N VAL A 56 4.18 -18.23 -3.07
CA VAL A 56 4.06 -18.84 -1.73
C VAL A 56 5.34 -19.61 -1.41
N GLY A 57 5.87 -19.38 -0.22
CA GLY A 57 7.03 -20.11 0.30
C GLY A 57 6.64 -21.35 1.09
N ASP A 58 7.53 -21.76 1.99
CA ASP A 58 7.24 -22.80 2.96
C ASP A 58 6.04 -22.41 3.85
N VAL A 59 5.10 -23.33 4.03
CA VAL A 59 3.83 -23.05 4.73
C VAL A 59 4.00 -22.84 6.24
N LYS A 60 5.12 -23.27 6.83
CA LYS A 60 5.41 -23.16 8.27
C LYS A 60 6.33 -21.99 8.59
N THR A 61 7.25 -21.65 7.70
CA THR A 61 8.27 -20.60 7.93
C THR A 61 8.11 -19.38 7.04
N GLY A 62 7.39 -19.49 5.90
CA GLY A 62 7.31 -18.47 4.87
C GLY A 62 8.57 -18.39 3.99
N GLU A 63 9.62 -19.17 4.27
CA GLU A 63 10.88 -19.11 3.53
C GLU A 63 10.67 -19.42 2.04
N GLY A 64 11.33 -18.65 1.18
CA GLY A 64 11.11 -18.78 -0.26
C GLY A 64 9.72 -18.29 -0.71
N GLY A 65 9.04 -17.47 0.10
CA GLY A 65 7.86 -16.68 -0.29
C GLY A 65 8.21 -15.24 -0.67
N MET A 66 7.25 -14.52 -1.24
CA MET A 66 7.36 -13.06 -1.42
C MET A 66 7.31 -12.33 -0.08
N THR A 67 7.93 -11.17 -0.01
CA THR A 67 7.82 -10.23 1.10
C THR A 67 6.53 -9.41 1.00
N LYS A 68 6.12 -8.80 2.11
CA LYS A 68 4.97 -7.87 2.14
C LYS A 68 5.09 -6.75 1.10
N ALA A 69 6.27 -6.15 0.98
CA ALA A 69 6.50 -5.06 0.02
C ALA A 69 6.39 -5.52 -1.44
N GLU A 70 6.76 -6.77 -1.75
CA GLU A 70 6.58 -7.33 -3.10
C GLU A 70 5.10 -7.58 -3.39
N VAL A 71 4.34 -8.13 -2.43
CA VAL A 71 2.90 -8.32 -2.57
C VAL A 71 2.18 -6.98 -2.72
N GLU A 72 2.58 -5.95 -1.97
CA GLU A 72 1.98 -4.62 -2.08
C GLU A 72 2.27 -3.93 -3.42
N LYS A 73 3.39 -4.26 -4.10
CA LYS A 73 3.64 -3.78 -5.46
C LYS A 73 2.66 -4.38 -6.48
N ILE A 74 2.23 -5.62 -6.25
CA ILE A 74 1.29 -6.33 -7.11
C ILE A 74 -0.15 -5.91 -6.77
N LEU A 75 -0.58 -6.12 -5.52
CA LEU A 75 -1.97 -5.94 -5.11
C LEU A 75 -2.29 -4.52 -4.63
N GLY A 76 -1.29 -3.73 -4.24
CA GLY A 76 -1.50 -2.46 -3.55
C GLY A 76 -1.54 -2.57 -2.05
N LYS A 77 -2.18 -1.57 -1.43
CA LYS A 77 -2.34 -1.56 0.01
C LYS A 77 -3.46 -2.53 0.41
N PRO A 78 -3.29 -3.27 1.51
CA PRO A 78 -4.36 -4.10 2.04
C PRO A 78 -5.53 -3.23 2.51
N THR A 79 -6.74 -3.77 2.42
CA THR A 79 -7.94 -3.18 3.02
C THR A 79 -8.06 -3.49 4.50
N ASP A 80 -7.53 -4.65 4.92
CA ASP A 80 -7.52 -5.06 6.32
C ASP A 80 -6.26 -5.88 6.65
N GLN A 81 -5.86 -5.84 7.92
CA GLN A 81 -4.71 -6.56 8.44
C GLN A 81 -5.02 -7.11 9.83
N THR A 82 -4.84 -8.43 10.00
CA THR A 82 -4.82 -9.09 11.30
C THR A 82 -3.42 -9.63 11.58
N GLN A 83 -2.96 -9.55 12.83
CA GLN A 83 -1.69 -10.13 13.25
C GLN A 83 -1.85 -10.97 14.51
N GLY A 84 -1.10 -12.07 14.58
CA GLY A 84 -1.02 -12.95 15.73
C GLY A 84 0.41 -13.31 16.04
N GLN A 85 0.75 -13.41 17.32
CA GLN A 85 2.06 -13.84 17.77
C GLN A 85 1.92 -14.94 18.82
N SER A 86 2.62 -16.06 18.60
CA SER A 86 2.72 -17.16 19.57
C SER A 86 4.18 -17.53 19.74
N GLY A 87 4.75 -17.17 20.90
CA GLY A 87 6.20 -17.27 21.14
C GLY A 87 7.00 -16.48 20.09
N LYS A 88 7.86 -17.19 19.34
CA LYS A 88 8.68 -16.61 18.26
C LYS A 88 7.98 -16.62 16.89
N LEU A 89 6.83 -17.25 16.77
CA LEU A 89 6.07 -17.28 15.53
C LEU A 89 5.27 -15.98 15.42
N LYS A 90 5.59 -15.17 14.41
CA LYS A 90 4.81 -14.00 14.03
C LYS A 90 4.06 -14.34 12.74
N MET A 91 2.74 -14.29 12.80
CA MET A 91 1.84 -14.50 11.68
C MET A 91 1.05 -13.23 11.41
N GLU A 92 0.93 -12.87 10.14
CA GLU A 92 0.14 -11.72 9.71
C GLU A 92 -0.77 -12.16 8.56
N VAL A 93 -2.01 -11.70 8.52
CA VAL A 93 -2.96 -11.96 7.44
C VAL A 93 -3.41 -10.63 6.89
N TYR A 94 -3.20 -10.42 5.59
CA TYR A 94 -3.55 -9.20 4.89
C TYR A 94 -4.67 -9.52 3.92
N THR A 95 -5.72 -8.72 3.96
CA THR A 95 -6.87 -8.82 3.06
C THR A 95 -6.80 -7.71 2.03
N TYR A 96 -7.00 -8.07 0.76
CA TYR A 96 -7.05 -7.16 -0.37
C TYR A 96 -8.41 -7.36 -1.05
N ALA A 97 -9.36 -6.47 -0.79
CA ALA A 97 -10.71 -6.53 -1.33
C ALA A 97 -11.10 -5.19 -1.98
N ALA A 98 -12.17 -5.17 -2.79
CA ALA A 98 -12.79 -3.90 -3.16
C ALA A 98 -13.70 -3.40 -2.05
N SER A 99 -14.01 -2.11 -2.15
CA SER A 99 -15.11 -1.45 -1.44
C SER A 99 -16.47 -2.12 -1.65
N ALA A 100 -16.67 -2.87 -2.75
CA ALA A 100 -17.91 -3.55 -3.08
C ALA A 100 -17.67 -4.90 -3.79
N GLY A 101 -18.53 -5.87 -3.52
CA GLY A 101 -18.51 -7.21 -4.13
C GLY A 101 -17.78 -8.28 -3.30
N PRO A 102 -17.86 -9.56 -3.70
CA PRO A 102 -17.28 -10.68 -2.95
C PRO A 102 -15.77 -10.88 -3.19
N ASN A 103 -15.19 -10.10 -4.09
CA ASN A 103 -13.85 -10.32 -4.61
C ASN A 103 -12.80 -9.93 -3.58
N SER A 104 -12.01 -10.91 -3.13
CA SER A 104 -10.96 -10.68 -2.15
C SER A 104 -9.81 -11.66 -2.32
N ILE A 105 -8.61 -11.19 -1.97
CA ILE A 105 -7.42 -12.02 -1.80
C ILE A 105 -6.97 -11.89 -0.35
N LEU A 106 -6.77 -13.02 0.30
CA LEU A 106 -6.14 -13.09 1.62
C LEU A 106 -4.73 -13.65 1.44
N VAL A 107 -3.75 -12.96 2.01
CA VAL A 107 -2.35 -13.40 1.99
C VAL A 107 -1.88 -13.56 3.44
N THR A 108 -1.39 -14.76 3.75
CA THR A 108 -0.82 -15.08 5.06
C THR A 108 0.70 -14.96 4.98
N PHE A 109 1.27 -14.27 5.96
CA PHE A 109 2.69 -14.08 6.12
C PHE A 109 3.16 -14.73 7.42
N ILE A 110 4.29 -15.43 7.36
CA ILE A 110 5.05 -15.87 8.52
C ILE A 110 6.42 -15.21 8.45
N HIS A 111 6.86 -14.59 9.55
CA HIS A 111 8.13 -13.86 9.62
C HIS A 111 8.34 -12.84 8.48
N GLY A 112 7.25 -12.27 7.95
CA GLY A 112 7.28 -11.25 6.89
C GLY A 112 7.27 -11.78 5.46
N HIS A 113 7.18 -13.11 5.27
CA HIS A 113 7.13 -13.76 3.96
C HIS A 113 5.84 -14.57 3.76
N VAL A 114 5.34 -14.62 2.53
CA VAL A 114 4.10 -15.33 2.19
C VAL A 114 4.23 -16.83 2.47
N SER A 115 3.38 -17.33 3.38
CA SER A 115 3.22 -18.76 3.67
C SER A 115 1.93 -19.35 3.10
N GLY A 116 0.98 -18.51 2.69
CA GLY A 116 -0.27 -18.95 2.08
C GLY A 116 -1.03 -17.82 1.40
N LYS A 117 -1.92 -18.18 0.46
CA LYS A 117 -2.84 -17.24 -0.20
C LYS A 117 -4.16 -17.93 -0.54
N THR A 118 -5.26 -17.19 -0.42
CA THR A 118 -6.61 -17.63 -0.77
C THR A 118 -7.32 -16.53 -1.54
N GLN A 119 -8.18 -16.90 -2.49
CA GLN A 119 -9.03 -15.97 -3.23
C GLN A 119 -10.50 -16.33 -3.08
N THR A 120 -11.35 -15.31 -3.14
CA THR A 120 -12.81 -15.43 -3.23
C THR A 120 -13.30 -14.60 -4.40
N GLY A 121 -14.21 -15.13 -5.23
CA GLY A 121 -14.87 -14.36 -6.29
C GLY A 121 -14.01 -13.94 -7.49
N LEU A 122 -12.76 -14.39 -7.56
CA LEU A 122 -11.87 -14.17 -8.70
C LEU A 122 -12.01 -15.33 -9.69
N GLU A 123 -12.87 -15.17 -10.70
CA GLU A 123 -12.96 -16.04 -11.89
C GLU A 123 -11.90 -15.63 -12.93
#